data_AF-A0A2D7DI75-F1
#
_entry.id   AF-A0A2D7DI75-F1
#
_cell.length_a   1.000
_cell.length_b   1.000
_cell.length_c   1.000
_cell.angle_alpha   90.00
_cell.angle_beta   90.00
_cell.angle_gamma   90.00
#
_symmetry.space_group_name_H-M   'P 1'
#
loop_
_entity.id
_entity.type
_entity.pdbx_description
1 polymer ?
#
loop_
_entity_poly.entity_id
_entity_poly.type
_entity_poly.pdbx_seq_one_letter_code
_entity_poly.pdbx_strand_id
1 'polypeptide(L)'
;MWQTTAAGMIWPTKCRCPSAPKSASSGYLVRMKRGHFLKSLGGLSLMPFLPKVQAQSPPGGSNCVLVPSETAGPFPLDLTANEFFFRQDIREDREGVRIRQKVRIIGAGNCQPMPGVRVNVWHCDRDGNYSGYNTEVGLTYCRGYQITDDNGECEFITIVPGWYPGRVTHMHFQVHVSTQYSAVSQWTWPHAGVVQAVLDHADLYPEGPDPLTPEQDGAFNDGYDLQLASLEWDAENDEYVSEYEATVEGQGTVGVGYEERRTAEVMALGANFPNPFSAATTLPLELMQPAAVYVTVFDLNGKQVWERDLGNLPAGAHTMDLGANLPSGSQSYAVQVVATTERGRFVAVRRIARM
;
A
#
# COMPACT_ATOMS: atom_id res chain seq x y z
N MET A 1 -62.02 17.84 -35.78
CA MET A 1 -61.95 17.03 -37.02
C MET A 1 -60.52 17.19 -37.55
N TRP A 2 -59.91 16.11 -38.07
CA TRP A 2 -58.45 15.97 -38.33
C TRP A 2 -57.65 15.88 -37.01
N GLN A 3 -56.98 14.78 -36.64
CA GLN A 3 -55.86 14.01 -37.26
C GLN A 3 -54.50 14.70 -37.05
N THR A 4 -53.56 14.26 -36.18
CA THR A 4 -52.85 12.96 -35.93
C THR A 4 -51.60 12.74 -36.78
N THR A 5 -50.43 12.79 -36.11
CA THR A 5 -49.09 12.31 -36.53
C THR A 5 -48.28 11.96 -35.27
N ALA A 6 -47.13 11.27 -35.39
CA ALA A 6 -46.39 10.73 -34.24
C ALA A 6 -44.87 10.55 -34.51
N ALA A 7 -44.14 10.12 -33.46
CA ALA A 7 -42.70 9.78 -33.38
C ALA A 7 -41.71 10.98 -33.40
N GLY A 8 -40.52 10.88 -32.79
CA GLY A 8 -39.95 9.75 -32.02
C GLY A 8 -38.63 10.08 -31.31
N MET A 9 -38.07 9.12 -30.57
CA MET A 9 -36.74 9.20 -29.91
C MET A 9 -35.59 9.18 -30.93
N ILE A 10 -34.40 9.67 -30.55
CA ILE A 10 -33.08 9.03 -30.72
C ILE A 10 -31.97 9.83 -30.00
N TRP A 11 -31.17 9.12 -29.19
CA TRP A 11 -29.76 9.36 -28.86
C TRP A 11 -28.98 8.11 -29.38
N PRO A 12 -27.63 8.05 -29.42
CA PRO A 12 -26.60 9.06 -29.13
C PRO A 12 -25.54 9.20 -30.25
N THR A 13 -24.52 10.05 -30.04
CA THR A 13 -23.17 9.85 -30.62
C THR A 13 -22.08 10.19 -29.60
N LYS A 14 -21.15 9.24 -29.35
CA LYS A 14 -19.97 9.46 -28.49
C LYS A 14 -18.89 10.23 -29.26
N CYS A 15 -18.13 11.08 -28.57
CA CYS A 15 -16.93 11.72 -29.13
C CYS A 15 -15.86 10.68 -29.52
N ARG A 16 -15.12 10.95 -30.60
CA ARG A 16 -13.97 10.13 -31.04
C ARG A 16 -12.65 10.80 -30.66
N CYS A 17 -11.74 10.05 -30.04
CA CYS A 17 -10.32 10.40 -29.98
C CYS A 17 -9.61 10.02 -31.31
N PRO A 18 -8.53 10.72 -31.71
CA PRO A 18 -7.74 10.36 -32.88
C PRO A 18 -6.82 9.15 -32.62
N SER A 19 -6.54 8.37 -33.67
CA SER A 19 -5.61 7.22 -33.61
C SER A 19 -4.15 7.65 -33.67
N ALA A 20 -3.31 7.14 -32.77
CA ALA A 20 -1.85 7.26 -32.86
C ALA A 20 -1.27 6.42 -34.03
N PRO A 21 -0.17 6.84 -34.68
CA PRO A 21 0.41 6.13 -35.82
C PRO A 21 1.26 4.91 -35.40
N LYS A 22 1.40 3.96 -36.32
CA LYS A 22 2.27 2.78 -36.16
C LYS A 22 3.72 3.13 -36.55
N SER A 23 4.69 2.70 -35.74
CA SER A 23 6.06 2.44 -36.19
C SER A 23 6.48 1.04 -35.74
N ALA A 24 7.33 0.37 -36.51
CA ALA A 24 7.76 -1.00 -36.23
C ALA A 24 9.23 -1.20 -36.62
N SER A 25 10.00 -1.79 -35.70
CA SER A 25 11.36 -2.28 -35.93
C SER A 25 11.71 -3.34 -34.86
N SER A 26 12.80 -4.08 -35.08
CA SER A 26 13.33 -5.22 -34.31
C SER A 26 12.95 -5.32 -32.82
N GLY A 27 12.58 -6.48 -32.25
CA GLY A 27 12.68 -7.85 -32.77
C GLY A 27 13.94 -8.58 -32.31
N TYR A 28 13.84 -9.37 -31.23
CA TYR A 28 14.71 -10.51 -30.91
C TYR A 28 13.97 -11.49 -29.99
N LEU A 29 13.78 -12.73 -30.43
CA LEU A 29 13.14 -13.80 -29.64
C LEU A 29 14.19 -14.85 -29.24
N VAL A 30 14.56 -14.89 -27.95
CA VAL A 30 15.41 -15.96 -27.39
C VAL A 30 14.53 -16.98 -26.66
N ARG A 31 14.14 -18.03 -27.39
CA ARG A 31 13.21 -19.07 -26.91
C ARG A 31 13.96 -20.24 -26.27
N MET A 32 14.18 -20.22 -24.96
CA MET A 32 14.75 -21.37 -24.24
C MET A 32 13.68 -22.32 -23.69
N LYS A 33 13.49 -23.47 -24.37
CA LYS A 33 12.82 -24.64 -23.77
C LYS A 33 13.80 -25.32 -22.79
N ARG A 34 13.36 -25.67 -21.58
CA ARG A 34 14.08 -26.60 -20.70
C ARG A 34 13.54 -28.02 -20.87
N GLY A 35 14.38 -28.95 -21.31
CA GLY A 35 14.08 -30.38 -21.41
C GLY A 35 14.61 -31.18 -20.21
N HIS A 36 14.14 -32.42 -20.04
CA HIS A 36 14.55 -33.29 -18.94
C HIS A 36 15.94 -33.91 -19.12
N PHE A 37 16.76 -33.88 -18.06
CA PHE A 37 17.63 -34.97 -17.56
C PHE A 37 18.18 -34.51 -16.18
N LEU A 38 18.46 -35.34 -15.17
CA LEU A 38 18.91 -36.74 -15.09
C LEU A 38 18.19 -37.55 -13.98
N LYS A 39 18.29 -38.88 -14.03
CA LYS A 39 18.04 -39.79 -12.88
C LYS A 39 19.32 -40.57 -12.52
N SER A 40 19.76 -40.51 -11.27
CA SER A 40 20.81 -41.31 -10.61
C SER A 40 20.91 -40.84 -9.14
N LEU A 41 21.11 -41.61 -8.08
CA LEU A 41 21.02 -43.06 -7.73
C LEU A 41 20.71 -43.10 -6.20
N GLY A 42 20.39 -44.21 -5.51
CA GLY A 42 20.31 -45.61 -5.91
C GLY A 42 21.04 -46.56 -4.94
N GLY A 43 20.62 -46.61 -3.65
CA GLY A 43 21.26 -47.45 -2.61
C GLY A 43 20.33 -47.76 -1.43
N LEU A 44 20.25 -49.03 -1.04
CA LEU A 44 19.61 -49.48 0.20
C LEU A 44 20.58 -49.37 1.37
N SER A 45 20.09 -49.00 2.55
CA SER A 45 20.78 -49.23 3.83
C SER A 45 19.77 -49.46 4.94
N LEU A 46 20.01 -50.49 5.76
CA LEU A 46 19.21 -50.82 6.94
C LEU A 46 19.86 -50.20 8.18
N MET A 47 19.11 -49.39 8.93
CA MET A 47 19.50 -48.88 10.24
C MET A 47 18.34 -49.02 11.24
N PRO A 48 18.63 -49.16 12.54
CA PRO A 48 17.66 -49.63 13.53
C PRO A 48 16.61 -48.57 13.92
N PHE A 49 15.46 -49.05 14.38
CA PHE A 49 14.41 -48.20 14.93
C PHE A 49 14.85 -47.56 16.26
N LEU A 50 14.95 -46.24 16.26
CA LEU A 50 14.78 -45.40 17.44
C LEU A 50 13.39 -44.74 17.36
N PRO A 51 12.68 -44.57 18.49
CA PRO A 51 11.39 -43.89 18.48
C PRO A 51 11.60 -42.42 18.12
N LYS A 52 11.14 -42.01 16.93
CA LYS A 52 11.01 -40.59 16.61
C LYS A 52 10.00 -39.99 17.57
N VAL A 53 10.47 -39.08 18.45
CA VAL A 53 9.60 -38.04 18.98
C VAL A 53 9.05 -37.29 17.77
N GLN A 54 7.76 -37.43 17.52
CA GLN A 54 7.11 -36.79 16.39
C GLN A 54 6.92 -35.32 16.71
N ALA A 55 7.98 -34.53 16.52
CA ALA A 55 7.86 -33.09 16.40
C ALA A 55 6.78 -32.82 15.35
N GLN A 56 5.70 -32.16 15.76
CA GLN A 56 4.66 -31.73 14.86
C GLN A 56 5.28 -30.67 13.94
N SER A 57 5.47 -31.02 12.67
CA SER A 57 5.83 -30.03 11.65
C SER A 57 4.79 -28.91 11.67
N PRO A 58 5.18 -27.63 11.70
CA PRO A 58 4.27 -26.54 11.41
C PRO A 58 3.51 -26.81 10.08
N PRO A 59 2.21 -26.51 10.01
CA PRO A 59 1.40 -26.82 8.83
C PRO A 59 1.82 -25.96 7.64
N GLY A 60 2.56 -26.56 6.72
CA GLY A 60 2.98 -25.93 5.47
C GLY A 60 4.19 -25.01 5.64
N GLY A 61 5.24 -25.25 4.84
CA GLY A 61 6.19 -24.19 4.51
C GLY A 61 5.51 -23.26 3.51
N SER A 62 4.96 -22.15 3.98
CA SER A 62 4.39 -21.12 3.10
C SER A 62 5.50 -20.55 2.24
N ASN A 63 5.34 -20.64 0.91
CA ASN A 63 6.03 -19.71 0.03
C ASN A 63 5.31 -18.36 0.22
N CYS A 64 5.77 -17.53 1.15
CA CYS A 64 5.28 -16.16 1.26
C CYS A 64 5.80 -15.35 0.06
N VAL A 65 5.06 -15.42 -1.04
CA VAL A 65 5.40 -14.73 -2.31
C VAL A 65 4.96 -13.28 -2.19
N LEU A 66 5.89 -12.36 -2.47
CA LEU A 66 5.65 -10.93 -2.51
C LEU A 66 4.41 -10.58 -3.36
N VAL A 67 3.56 -9.69 -2.84
CA VAL A 67 2.41 -9.16 -3.57
C VAL A 67 2.90 -8.43 -4.85
N PRO A 68 2.20 -8.58 -5.99
CA PRO A 68 2.48 -7.77 -7.19
C PRO A 68 2.46 -6.27 -6.86
N SER A 69 3.48 -5.55 -7.30
CA SER A 69 3.63 -4.12 -7.02
C SER A 69 2.95 -3.29 -8.09
N GLU A 70 1.81 -2.68 -7.77
CA GLU A 70 1.04 -1.87 -8.70
C GLU A 70 1.46 -0.40 -8.72
N THR A 71 1.01 0.30 -9.75
CA THR A 71 0.88 1.76 -9.64
C THR A 71 -0.20 2.11 -8.62
N ALA A 72 -0.03 3.20 -7.86
CA ALA A 72 -1.01 3.68 -6.87
C ALA A 72 -2.32 4.25 -7.48
N GLY A 73 -2.59 3.97 -8.76
CA GLY A 73 -3.60 4.65 -9.55
C GLY A 73 -3.32 6.15 -9.72
N PRO A 74 -4.28 6.90 -10.31
CA PRO A 74 -4.24 8.36 -10.37
C PRO A 74 -4.72 9.04 -9.07
N PHE A 75 -5.20 8.27 -8.09
CA PHE A 75 -5.92 8.77 -6.90
C PHE A 75 -5.26 8.54 -5.51
N PRO A 76 -3.92 8.49 -5.33
CA PRO A 76 -3.31 8.44 -4.00
C PRO A 76 -3.21 9.83 -3.36
N LEU A 77 -3.81 9.99 -2.18
CA LEU A 77 -3.58 11.14 -1.29
C LEU A 77 -2.48 10.82 -0.29
N ASP A 78 -1.69 11.81 0.12
CA ASP A 78 -0.80 11.67 1.28
C ASP A 78 -1.63 11.67 2.57
N LEU A 79 -1.96 10.48 3.06
CA LEU A 79 -2.75 10.32 4.28
C LEU A 79 -1.98 10.73 5.55
N THR A 80 -0.70 11.14 5.49
CA THR A 80 -0.02 11.77 6.65
C THR A 80 -0.34 13.25 6.80
N ALA A 81 -0.81 13.93 5.74
CA ALA A 81 -1.07 15.36 5.76
C ALA A 81 -2.31 15.76 6.59
N ASN A 82 -3.09 14.78 7.05
CA ASN A 82 -4.26 14.98 7.90
C ASN A 82 -4.48 13.78 8.83
N GLU A 83 -4.35 13.99 10.14
CA GLU A 83 -4.52 12.94 11.16
C GLU A 83 -5.94 12.33 11.16
N PHE A 84 -6.93 13.00 10.59
CA PHE A 84 -8.30 12.48 10.44
C PHE A 84 -8.37 11.16 9.64
N PHE A 85 -7.36 10.85 8.83
CA PHE A 85 -7.27 9.56 8.15
C PHE A 85 -6.91 8.38 9.09
N PHE A 86 -6.45 8.63 10.33
CA PHE A 86 -6.22 7.57 11.32
C PHE A 86 -7.52 7.16 12.01
N ARG A 87 -8.30 6.31 11.34
CA ARG A 87 -9.64 5.87 11.77
C ARG A 87 -9.94 4.46 11.25
N GLN A 88 -10.77 3.72 11.98
CA GLN A 88 -11.21 2.38 11.60
C GLN A 88 -12.41 2.46 10.64
N ASP A 89 -13.43 3.25 10.97
CA ASP A 89 -14.53 3.56 10.05
C ASP A 89 -14.10 4.65 9.06
N ILE A 90 -14.06 4.31 7.77
CA ILE A 90 -13.63 5.21 6.70
C ILE A 90 -14.79 5.69 5.80
N ARG A 91 -16.04 5.30 6.10
CA ARG A 91 -17.21 5.56 5.24
C ARG A 91 -17.62 7.03 5.20
N GLU A 92 -17.49 7.73 6.33
CA GLU A 92 -18.12 9.04 6.58
C GLU A 92 -19.64 9.00 6.33
N ASP A 93 -20.11 9.60 5.23
CA ASP A 93 -21.51 9.70 4.83
C ASP A 93 -21.89 8.72 3.71
N ARG A 94 -20.95 7.91 3.21
CA ARG A 94 -21.16 7.05 2.03
C ARG A 94 -22.11 5.89 2.34
N GLU A 95 -23.23 5.86 1.62
CA GLU A 95 -24.13 4.72 1.53
C GLU A 95 -23.51 3.58 0.69
N GLY A 96 -23.85 2.34 1.06
CA GLY A 96 -23.40 1.11 0.38
C GLY A 96 -23.52 -0.08 1.34
N VAL A 97 -23.37 -1.29 0.81
CA VAL A 97 -23.34 -2.51 1.61
C VAL A 97 -22.11 -2.49 2.50
N ARG A 98 -22.28 -2.70 3.80
CA ARG A 98 -21.21 -2.60 4.78
C ARG A 98 -20.21 -3.77 4.62
N ILE A 99 -18.92 -3.46 4.73
CA ILE A 99 -17.84 -4.45 4.73
C ILE A 99 -16.83 -4.17 5.85
N ARG A 100 -16.49 -5.20 6.62
CA ARG A 100 -15.42 -5.21 7.61
C ARG A 100 -14.19 -5.86 6.98
N GLN A 101 -13.26 -5.03 6.56
CA GLN A 101 -12.03 -5.44 5.90
C GLN A 101 -10.91 -5.61 6.93
N LYS A 102 -10.50 -6.86 7.17
CA LYS A 102 -9.23 -7.18 7.84
C LYS A 102 -8.12 -7.21 6.80
N VAL A 103 -6.95 -6.69 7.16
CA VAL A 103 -5.72 -6.74 6.35
C VAL A 103 -4.58 -7.25 7.22
N ARG A 104 -3.92 -8.31 6.76
CA ARG A 104 -2.84 -9.02 7.44
C ARG A 104 -1.55 -8.88 6.64
N ILE A 105 -0.46 -8.46 7.28
CA ILE A 105 0.82 -8.22 6.61
C ILE A 105 1.88 -9.24 7.03
N ILE A 106 2.51 -9.90 6.06
CA ILE A 106 3.59 -10.88 6.23
C ILE A 106 4.91 -10.35 5.67
N GLY A 107 6.02 -10.60 6.37
CA GLY A 107 7.36 -10.28 5.90
C GLY A 107 7.96 -11.39 5.04
N ALA A 108 8.29 -11.09 3.78
CA ALA A 108 8.86 -12.06 2.83
C ALA A 108 10.17 -12.73 3.32
N GLY A 109 10.91 -12.05 4.21
CA GLY A 109 12.19 -12.52 4.71
C GLY A 109 12.12 -13.60 5.81
N ASN A 110 10.95 -13.82 6.42
CA ASN A 110 10.75 -14.87 7.44
C ASN A 110 9.35 -15.54 7.43
N CYS A 111 8.46 -15.13 6.52
CA CYS A 111 7.05 -15.53 6.49
C CYS A 111 6.33 -15.37 7.84
N GLN A 112 6.74 -14.37 8.65
CA GLN A 112 6.08 -14.02 9.91
C GLN A 112 5.24 -12.77 9.74
N PRO A 113 4.18 -12.59 10.55
CA PRO A 113 3.43 -11.34 10.59
C PRO A 113 4.31 -10.13 10.92
N MET A 114 3.92 -8.96 10.41
CA MET A 114 4.63 -7.70 10.60
C MET A 114 3.86 -6.79 11.55
N PRO A 115 4.16 -6.80 12.86
CA PRO A 115 3.53 -5.90 13.81
C PRO A 115 4.01 -4.46 13.62
N GLY A 116 3.12 -3.52 13.88
CA GLY A 116 3.43 -2.10 13.84
C GLY A 116 3.71 -1.52 12.45
N VAL A 117 3.39 -2.17 11.32
CA VAL A 117 3.46 -1.52 10.00
C VAL A 117 2.24 -0.63 9.78
N ARG A 118 2.39 0.45 9.00
CA ARG A 118 1.27 1.33 8.65
C ARG A 118 0.66 0.87 7.33
N VAL A 119 -0.64 0.57 7.34
CA VAL A 119 -1.42 0.20 6.15
C VAL A 119 -2.36 1.36 5.82
N ASN A 120 -2.16 2.00 4.67
CA ASN A 120 -3.11 2.93 4.06
C ASN A 120 -4.06 2.13 3.16
N VAL A 121 -5.34 2.49 3.12
CA VAL A 121 -6.32 1.95 2.15
C VAL A 121 -7.13 3.06 1.50
N TRP A 122 -7.52 2.86 0.23
CA TRP A 122 -8.47 3.72 -0.47
C TRP A 122 -9.24 2.99 -1.56
N HIS A 123 -10.51 3.35 -1.75
CA HIS A 123 -11.37 2.85 -2.83
C HIS A 123 -12.40 3.92 -3.25
N CYS A 124 -13.16 3.63 -4.30
CA CYS A 124 -14.31 4.45 -4.70
C CYS A 124 -15.53 4.21 -3.81
N ASP A 125 -16.45 5.17 -3.77
CA ASP A 125 -17.80 4.92 -3.27
C ASP A 125 -18.61 4.02 -4.23
N ARG A 126 -19.86 3.74 -3.86
CA ARG A 126 -20.81 2.91 -4.63
C ARG A 126 -21.04 3.39 -6.08
N ASP A 127 -20.83 4.68 -6.33
CA ASP A 127 -21.09 5.36 -7.60
C ASP A 127 -19.80 5.51 -8.43
N GLY A 128 -18.70 4.87 -8.00
CA GLY A 128 -17.41 4.86 -8.69
C GLY A 128 -16.52 6.08 -8.41
N ASN A 129 -16.91 6.97 -7.49
CA ASN A 129 -16.21 8.24 -7.24
C ASN A 129 -15.14 8.12 -6.16
N TYR A 130 -14.03 8.85 -6.35
CA TYR A 130 -12.91 8.90 -5.41
C TYR A 130 -12.84 10.26 -4.72
N SER A 131 -12.98 10.26 -3.39
CA SER A 131 -12.78 11.44 -2.54
C SER A 131 -11.42 12.12 -2.80
N GLY A 132 -11.39 13.44 -2.75
CA GLY A 132 -10.20 14.26 -3.00
C GLY A 132 -9.96 14.67 -4.45
N TYR A 133 -10.77 14.20 -5.42
CA TYR A 133 -10.56 14.44 -6.86
C TYR A 133 -11.83 14.88 -7.58
N ASN A 134 -11.68 15.51 -8.76
CA ASN A 134 -12.77 15.99 -9.61
C ASN A 134 -13.76 16.93 -8.86
N THR A 135 -14.99 16.50 -8.61
CA THR A 135 -16.00 17.21 -7.81
C THR A 135 -15.82 17.03 -6.31
N GLU A 136 -15.10 15.99 -5.90
CA GLU A 136 -14.97 15.50 -4.53
C GLU A 136 -13.73 16.10 -3.81
N VAL A 137 -13.14 17.16 -4.36
CA VAL A 137 -11.91 17.79 -3.85
C VAL A 137 -12.14 18.34 -2.44
N GLY A 138 -11.31 17.89 -1.50
CA GLY A 138 -11.41 18.24 -0.08
C GLY A 138 -12.24 17.26 0.75
N LEU A 139 -12.98 16.33 0.14
CA LEU A 139 -13.63 15.21 0.83
C LEU A 139 -12.63 14.08 1.11
N THR A 140 -12.93 13.27 2.13
CA THR A 140 -11.99 12.27 2.67
C THR A 140 -12.54 10.83 2.75
N TYR A 141 -13.80 10.59 2.36
CA TYR A 141 -14.48 9.30 2.47
C TYR A 141 -13.78 8.14 1.73
N CYS A 142 -14.07 6.90 2.13
CA CYS A 142 -13.48 5.66 1.58
C CYS A 142 -11.93 5.66 1.60
N ARG A 143 -11.34 6.38 2.57
CA ARG A 143 -9.88 6.46 2.81
C ARG A 143 -9.56 6.45 4.29
N GLY A 144 -8.46 5.79 4.63
CA GLY A 144 -7.87 5.86 5.96
C GLY A 144 -6.57 5.07 6.05
N TYR A 145 -5.98 5.06 7.24
CA TYR A 145 -4.88 4.16 7.56
C TYR A 145 -5.01 3.61 8.97
N GLN A 146 -4.43 2.43 9.17
CA GLN A 146 -4.28 1.77 10.46
C GLN A 146 -2.85 1.29 10.66
N ILE A 147 -2.53 0.92 11.90
CA ILE A 147 -1.28 0.29 12.28
C ILE A 147 -1.58 -1.17 12.63
N THR A 148 -0.76 -2.12 12.18
CA THR A 148 -0.95 -3.54 12.50
C THR A 148 -0.63 -3.87 13.96
N ASP A 149 -1.38 -4.82 14.52
CA ASP A 149 -1.21 -5.36 15.87
C ASP A 149 -0.07 -6.41 15.97
N ASP A 150 0.05 -7.07 17.12
CA ASP A 150 1.04 -8.13 17.35
C ASP A 150 0.88 -9.36 16.42
N ASN A 151 -0.32 -9.57 15.85
CA ASN A 151 -0.60 -10.61 14.86
C ASN A 151 -0.31 -10.16 13.41
N GLY A 152 0.13 -8.91 13.21
CA GLY A 152 0.34 -8.31 11.88
C GLY A 152 -0.96 -7.87 11.20
N GLU A 153 -2.03 -7.68 11.96
CA GLU A 153 -3.39 -7.45 11.47
C GLU A 153 -3.90 -6.05 11.80
N CYS A 154 -4.69 -5.47 10.90
CA CYS A 154 -5.47 -4.26 11.14
C CYS A 154 -6.84 -4.35 10.45
N GLU A 155 -7.81 -3.55 10.90
CA GLU A 155 -9.20 -3.60 10.40
C GLU A 155 -9.70 -2.22 9.95
N PHE A 156 -10.51 -2.22 8.90
CA PHE A 156 -11.28 -1.07 8.42
C PHE A 156 -12.77 -1.44 8.33
N ILE A 157 -13.64 -0.51 8.73
CA ILE A 157 -15.08 -0.58 8.46
C ILE A 157 -15.35 0.34 7.27
N THR A 158 -15.84 -0.23 6.18
CA THR A 158 -16.13 0.50 4.95
C THR A 158 -17.39 -0.02 4.24
N ILE A 159 -17.58 0.32 2.97
CA ILE A 159 -18.60 -0.24 2.08
C ILE A 159 -17.96 -1.07 0.97
N VAL A 160 -18.70 -2.06 0.43
CA VAL A 160 -18.35 -2.72 -0.84
C VAL A 160 -18.24 -1.63 -1.91
N PRO A 161 -17.07 -1.44 -2.57
CA PRO A 161 -16.89 -0.36 -3.53
C PRO A 161 -17.80 -0.53 -4.74
N GLY A 162 -18.09 0.56 -5.45
CA GLY A 162 -18.66 0.48 -6.79
C GLY A 162 -17.65 -0.03 -7.82
N TRP A 163 -17.92 0.26 -9.08
CA TRP A 163 -17.00 0.06 -10.20
C TRP A 163 -16.92 1.34 -11.03
N TYR A 164 -15.95 1.45 -11.94
CA TYR A 164 -15.87 2.58 -12.86
C TYR A 164 -15.32 2.14 -14.23
N PRO A 165 -15.64 2.83 -15.34
CA PRO A 165 -15.45 2.28 -16.68
C PRO A 165 -14.01 1.83 -16.99
N GLY A 166 -13.85 0.50 -17.15
CA GLY A 166 -12.58 -0.14 -17.47
C GLY A 166 -11.81 -0.71 -16.28
N ARG A 167 -12.39 -0.74 -15.07
CA ARG A 167 -11.84 -1.41 -13.88
C ARG A 167 -12.92 -2.28 -13.19
N VAL A 168 -12.50 -3.44 -12.67
CA VAL A 168 -13.28 -4.30 -11.75
C VAL A 168 -13.47 -3.57 -10.41
N THR A 169 -14.42 -3.98 -9.57
CA THR A 169 -14.48 -3.53 -8.16
C THR A 169 -13.21 -3.94 -7.40
N HIS A 170 -12.52 -2.96 -6.80
CA HIS A 170 -11.24 -3.17 -6.10
C HIS A 170 -11.05 -2.17 -4.95
N MET A 171 -10.13 -2.49 -4.04
CA MET A 171 -9.59 -1.57 -3.04
C MET A 171 -8.06 -1.51 -3.16
N HIS A 172 -7.53 -0.29 -3.18
CA HIS A 172 -6.09 -0.03 -3.19
C HIS A 172 -5.52 -0.01 -1.77
N PHE A 173 -4.23 -0.33 -1.65
CA PHE A 173 -3.49 -0.18 -0.40
C PHE A 173 -2.03 0.20 -0.58
N GLN A 174 -1.44 0.73 0.50
CA GLN A 174 -0.02 0.99 0.62
C GLN A 174 0.47 0.63 2.02
N VAL A 175 1.42 -0.31 2.11
CA VAL A 175 2.05 -0.72 3.37
C VAL A 175 3.38 0.00 3.52
N HIS A 176 3.51 0.87 4.51
CA HIS A 176 4.79 1.49 4.88
C HIS A 176 5.51 0.57 5.87
N VAL A 177 6.57 -0.09 5.39
CA VAL A 177 7.45 -0.94 6.22
C VAL A 177 8.61 -0.12 6.76
N SER A 178 9.08 0.87 6.00
CA SER A 178 10.04 1.87 6.45
C SER A 178 9.87 3.19 5.70
N THR A 179 10.53 4.24 6.18
CA THR A 179 10.63 5.56 5.50
C THR A 179 11.28 5.51 4.10
N GLN A 180 11.83 4.35 3.69
CA GLN A 180 12.48 4.15 2.39
C GLN A 180 11.72 3.15 1.49
N TYR A 181 10.82 2.35 2.05
CA TYR A 181 10.07 1.32 1.31
C TYR A 181 8.61 1.27 1.77
N SER A 182 7.73 1.43 0.79
CA SER A 182 6.32 1.04 0.90
C SER A 182 5.95 0.09 -0.23
N ALA A 183 5.30 -1.03 0.07
CA ALA A 183 4.59 -1.81 -0.93
C ALA A 183 3.32 -1.05 -1.34
N VAL A 184 2.99 -1.03 -2.63
CA VAL A 184 1.74 -0.50 -3.17
C VAL A 184 1.12 -1.59 -4.02
N SER A 185 -0.16 -1.89 -3.77
CA SER A 185 -0.93 -2.80 -4.61
C SER A 185 -2.43 -2.53 -4.45
N GLN A 186 -3.24 -3.48 -4.87
CA GLN A 186 -4.69 -3.48 -4.75
C GLN A 186 -5.17 -4.92 -4.60
N TRP A 187 -6.38 -5.11 -4.08
CA TRP A 187 -7.08 -6.39 -4.18
C TRP A 187 -8.47 -6.21 -4.78
N THR A 188 -8.96 -7.31 -5.33
CA THR A 188 -10.38 -7.52 -5.65
C THR A 188 -10.88 -8.71 -4.83
N TRP A 189 -12.08 -9.18 -5.12
CA TRP A 189 -12.76 -10.27 -4.44
C TRP A 189 -13.27 -11.29 -5.48
N PRO A 190 -13.74 -12.49 -5.08
CA PRO A 190 -14.43 -13.38 -6.00
C PRO A 190 -15.59 -12.64 -6.69
N HIS A 191 -15.42 -12.32 -7.98
CA HIS A 191 -16.29 -11.38 -8.69
C HIS A 191 -17.78 -11.76 -8.64
N ALA A 192 -18.11 -13.06 -8.69
CA ALA A 192 -19.47 -13.54 -8.50
C ALA A 192 -20.08 -13.19 -7.11
N GLY A 193 -19.25 -13.13 -6.06
CA GLY A 193 -19.66 -12.69 -4.73
C GLY A 193 -19.91 -11.18 -4.63
N VAL A 194 -19.10 -10.36 -5.32
CA VAL A 194 -19.34 -8.90 -5.42
C VAL A 194 -20.62 -8.62 -6.21
N VAL A 195 -20.79 -9.30 -7.35
CA VAL A 195 -22.00 -9.21 -8.18
C VAL A 195 -23.23 -9.62 -7.37
N GLN A 196 -23.16 -10.68 -6.56
CA GLN A 196 -24.25 -11.11 -5.69
C GLN A 196 -24.52 -10.07 -4.57
N ALA A 197 -23.50 -9.58 -3.89
CA ALA A 197 -23.61 -8.55 -2.85
C ALA A 197 -24.32 -7.28 -3.34
N VAL A 198 -24.03 -6.86 -4.58
CA VAL A 198 -24.68 -5.72 -5.23
C VAL A 198 -26.10 -6.06 -5.70
N LEU A 199 -26.36 -7.27 -6.19
CA LEU A 199 -27.70 -7.70 -6.63
C LEU A 199 -28.69 -7.85 -5.47
N ASP A 200 -28.25 -8.35 -4.33
CA ASP A 200 -29.09 -8.50 -3.13
C ASP A 200 -29.43 -7.15 -2.47
N HIS A 201 -28.71 -6.07 -2.84
CA HIS A 201 -28.87 -4.71 -2.33
C HIS A 201 -28.95 -3.69 -3.47
N ALA A 202 -29.63 -4.03 -4.58
CA ALA A 202 -29.60 -3.26 -5.81
C ALA A 202 -30.08 -1.80 -5.65
N ASP A 203 -31.01 -1.53 -4.73
CA ASP A 203 -31.47 -0.18 -4.37
C ASP A 203 -30.41 0.68 -3.66
N LEU A 204 -29.29 0.10 -3.21
CA LEU A 204 -28.11 0.84 -2.78
C LEU A 204 -27.09 1.14 -3.89
N TYR A 205 -27.16 0.52 -5.09
CA TYR A 205 -26.13 0.62 -6.14
C TYR A 205 -26.74 1.02 -7.51
N PRO A 206 -26.81 2.32 -7.86
CA PRO A 206 -27.54 2.78 -9.04
C PRO A 206 -26.92 2.39 -10.38
N GLU A 207 -25.59 2.20 -10.44
CA GLU A 207 -24.89 1.70 -11.64
C GLU A 207 -24.99 0.17 -11.80
N GLY A 208 -25.53 -0.53 -10.79
CA GLY A 208 -25.69 -1.99 -10.80
C GLY A 208 -24.38 -2.78 -10.58
N PRO A 209 -24.42 -4.12 -10.72
CA PRO A 209 -23.28 -4.99 -10.48
C PRO A 209 -22.14 -4.74 -11.48
N ASP A 210 -20.91 -5.00 -11.02
CA ASP A 210 -19.69 -4.89 -11.80
C ASP A 210 -19.78 -5.67 -13.13
N PRO A 211 -19.64 -5.00 -14.30
CA PRO A 211 -19.75 -5.64 -15.61
C PRO A 211 -18.44 -6.26 -16.12
N LEU A 212 -17.34 -6.19 -15.36
CA LEU A 212 -15.99 -6.54 -15.81
C LEU A 212 -15.33 -7.57 -14.89
N THR A 213 -14.78 -8.66 -15.44
CA THR A 213 -14.10 -9.68 -14.60
C THR A 213 -12.62 -9.33 -14.38
N PRO A 214 -11.96 -9.86 -13.32
CA PRO A 214 -10.53 -9.62 -13.09
C PRO A 214 -9.62 -9.99 -14.28
N GLU A 215 -9.96 -11.02 -15.05
CA GLU A 215 -9.23 -11.42 -16.28
C GLU A 215 -9.32 -10.38 -17.41
N GLN A 216 -10.22 -9.40 -17.30
CA GLN A 216 -10.46 -8.34 -18.26
C GLN A 216 -9.92 -6.97 -17.79
N ASP A 217 -9.53 -6.84 -16.51
CA ASP A 217 -9.00 -5.60 -15.93
C ASP A 217 -7.51 -5.43 -16.28
N GLY A 218 -7.14 -4.21 -16.69
CA GLY A 218 -5.77 -3.85 -17.09
C GLY A 218 -4.68 -4.05 -16.04
N ALA A 219 -5.04 -4.24 -14.77
CA ALA A 219 -4.14 -4.40 -13.61
C ALA A 219 -4.53 -5.61 -12.72
N PHE A 220 -5.15 -6.63 -13.32
CA PHE A 220 -5.33 -7.97 -12.73
C PHE A 220 -5.18 -9.11 -13.76
N ASN A 221 -5.25 -8.83 -15.08
CA ASN A 221 -5.23 -9.84 -16.14
C ASN A 221 -3.91 -10.64 -16.30
N ASP A 222 -2.83 -10.24 -15.64
CA ASP A 222 -1.54 -10.94 -15.63
C ASP A 222 -1.37 -11.92 -14.46
N GLY A 223 -2.22 -11.84 -13.42
CA GLY A 223 -2.38 -12.89 -12.40
C GLY A 223 -2.74 -12.38 -11.00
N TYR A 224 -4.02 -12.46 -10.63
CA TYR A 224 -4.58 -11.87 -9.42
C TYR A 224 -4.64 -12.79 -8.17
N ASP A 225 -4.04 -13.99 -8.19
CA ASP A 225 -4.09 -14.97 -7.07
C ASP A 225 -3.57 -14.41 -5.74
N LEU A 226 -2.64 -13.44 -5.77
CA LEU A 226 -2.07 -12.75 -4.60
C LEU A 226 -2.77 -11.40 -4.29
N GLN A 227 -3.83 -11.08 -5.03
CA GLN A 227 -4.60 -9.84 -4.98
C GLN A 227 -6.11 -10.15 -4.85
N LEU A 228 -6.44 -11.30 -4.26
CA LEU A 228 -7.81 -11.77 -4.05
C LEU A 228 -8.09 -11.89 -2.55
N ALA A 229 -9.00 -11.07 -2.03
CA ALA A 229 -9.46 -11.11 -0.65
C ALA A 229 -10.68 -12.04 -0.50
N SER A 230 -10.91 -12.61 0.70
CA SER A 230 -12.15 -13.32 1.00
C SER A 230 -13.34 -12.37 1.05
N LEU A 231 -14.56 -12.88 0.84
CA LEU A 231 -15.81 -12.12 0.96
C LEU A 231 -16.90 -13.06 1.48
N GLU A 232 -17.22 -12.95 2.76
CA GLU A 232 -18.20 -13.81 3.45
C GLU A 232 -19.27 -12.96 4.15
N TRP A 233 -20.51 -13.43 4.18
CA TRP A 233 -21.63 -12.67 4.77
C TRP A 233 -21.81 -12.99 6.26
N ASP A 234 -21.74 -11.97 7.11
CA ASP A 234 -22.06 -12.06 8.54
C ASP A 234 -23.50 -11.61 8.79
N ALA A 235 -24.38 -12.61 8.92
CA ALA A 235 -25.80 -12.42 9.21
C ALA A 235 -26.13 -12.01 10.66
N GLU A 236 -25.14 -11.97 11.58
CA GLU A 236 -25.33 -11.41 12.93
C GLU A 236 -25.07 -9.90 12.96
N ASN A 237 -24.13 -9.41 12.14
CA ASN A 237 -23.74 -8.00 12.08
C ASN A 237 -24.28 -7.21 10.87
N ASP A 238 -24.98 -7.86 9.94
CA ASP A 238 -25.55 -7.26 8.71
C ASP A 238 -24.46 -6.59 7.84
N GLU A 239 -23.32 -7.26 7.71
CA GLU A 239 -22.15 -6.80 6.95
C GLU A 239 -21.43 -7.97 6.29
N TYR A 240 -20.66 -7.70 5.22
CA TYR A 240 -19.66 -8.64 4.75
C TYR A 240 -18.40 -8.56 5.62
N VAL A 241 -17.78 -9.70 5.90
CA VAL A 241 -16.41 -9.78 6.40
C VAL A 241 -15.49 -10.10 5.21
N SER A 242 -14.37 -9.41 5.14
CA SER A 242 -13.33 -9.67 4.16
C SER A 242 -11.96 -9.73 4.82
N GLU A 243 -11.15 -10.69 4.42
CA GLU A 243 -9.80 -10.90 4.93
C GLU A 243 -8.83 -10.93 3.74
N TYR A 244 -7.76 -10.16 3.84
CA TYR A 244 -6.70 -10.10 2.84
C TYR A 244 -5.32 -10.21 3.49
N GLU A 245 -4.48 -11.13 3.01
CA GLU A 245 -3.10 -11.27 3.45
C GLU A 245 -2.13 -10.80 2.35
N ALA A 246 -1.28 -9.82 2.67
CA ALA A 246 -0.25 -9.31 1.76
C ALA A 246 1.15 -9.63 2.29
N THR A 247 1.96 -10.31 1.49
CA THR A 247 3.40 -10.44 1.76
C THR A 247 4.17 -9.27 1.15
N VAL A 248 5.00 -8.60 1.96
CA VAL A 248 5.81 -7.43 1.57
C VAL A 248 7.29 -7.62 1.88
N GLU A 249 8.17 -6.81 1.29
CA GLU A 249 9.61 -6.88 1.59
C GLU A 249 9.88 -6.48 3.04
N GLY A 250 10.52 -7.37 3.80
CA GLY A 250 10.86 -7.11 5.20
C GLY A 250 11.03 -8.35 6.06
N GLN A 251 11.26 -8.10 7.35
CA GLN A 251 11.36 -9.07 8.43
C GLN A 251 10.38 -8.62 9.52
N GLY A 252 9.50 -9.52 9.98
CA GLY A 252 8.36 -9.18 10.85
C GLY A 252 8.66 -8.74 12.29
N THR A 253 9.46 -7.69 12.49
CA THR A 253 9.75 -7.10 13.83
C THR A 253 9.93 -5.59 13.88
N VAL A 254 10.00 -4.88 12.74
CA VAL A 254 10.19 -3.41 12.72
C VAL A 254 9.32 -2.74 11.66
N GLY A 255 8.04 -2.56 11.97
CA GLY A 255 7.17 -1.65 11.22
C GLY A 255 7.25 -0.21 11.74
N VAL A 256 7.08 0.78 10.85
CA VAL A 256 7.22 2.19 11.23
C VAL A 256 6.08 2.72 12.10
N GLY A 257 4.87 2.18 12.07
CA GLY A 257 3.67 2.74 12.72
C GLY A 257 3.74 2.93 14.25
N TYR A 258 4.51 2.12 14.98
CA TYR A 258 4.75 2.38 16.41
C TYR A 258 5.77 3.51 16.63
N GLU A 259 6.90 3.45 15.90
CA GLU A 259 7.97 4.43 16.02
C GLU A 259 7.63 5.78 15.37
N GLU A 260 6.77 5.83 14.34
CA GLU A 260 6.24 7.06 13.72
C GLU A 260 5.28 7.76 14.68
N ARG A 261 4.37 7.03 15.35
CA ARG A 261 3.50 7.63 16.37
C ARG A 261 4.32 8.19 17.53
N ARG A 262 5.22 7.39 18.09
CA ARG A 262 6.09 7.81 19.20
C ARG A 262 7.08 8.91 18.79
N THR A 263 7.56 8.90 17.55
CA THR A 263 8.43 9.97 17.02
C THR A 263 7.62 11.24 16.76
N ALA A 264 6.40 11.18 16.23
CA ALA A 264 5.55 12.35 16.02
C ALA A 264 5.17 13.07 17.32
N GLU A 265 5.02 12.35 18.44
CA GLU A 265 4.89 12.93 19.79
C GLU A 265 6.10 13.80 20.21
N VAL A 266 7.24 13.69 19.52
CA VAL A 266 8.52 14.32 19.88
C VAL A 266 9.06 15.23 18.78
N MET A 267 8.96 14.85 17.51
CA MET A 267 9.50 15.56 16.36
C MET A 267 8.81 15.24 15.03
N ALA A 268 8.77 16.22 14.12
CA ALA A 268 8.38 16.04 12.73
C ALA A 268 9.51 16.48 11.79
N LEU A 269 9.89 15.62 10.84
CA LEU A 269 11.01 15.85 9.92
C LEU A 269 10.50 16.30 8.55
N GLY A 270 10.86 17.50 8.10
CA GLY A 270 10.37 18.09 6.85
C GLY A 270 10.91 17.43 5.57
N ALA A 271 10.53 17.96 4.42
CA ALA A 271 11.24 17.75 3.16
C ALA A 271 12.44 18.70 3.07
N ASN A 272 13.58 18.24 2.56
CA ASN A 272 14.75 19.10 2.39
C ASN A 272 14.58 20.05 1.19
N PHE A 273 15.19 21.24 1.25
CA PHE A 273 15.19 22.20 0.15
C PHE A 273 16.58 22.83 -0.06
N PRO A 274 17.07 22.95 -1.31
CA PRO A 274 16.53 22.36 -2.54
C PRO A 274 16.67 20.82 -2.55
N ASN A 275 15.82 20.14 -3.32
CA ASN A 275 15.92 18.69 -3.56
C ASN A 275 15.54 18.39 -5.02
N PRO A 276 16.44 17.85 -5.86
CA PRO A 276 17.86 17.59 -5.59
C PRO A 276 18.68 18.86 -5.30
N PHE A 277 19.87 18.70 -4.70
CA PHE A 277 20.82 19.78 -4.43
C PHE A 277 22.18 19.56 -5.10
N SER A 278 22.95 20.63 -5.34
CA SER A 278 24.31 20.55 -5.89
C SER A 278 25.38 20.77 -4.80
N ALA A 279 25.29 21.87 -4.06
CA ALA A 279 26.25 22.25 -3.02
C ALA A 279 25.75 21.92 -1.59
N ALA A 280 24.57 22.42 -1.23
CA ALA A 280 23.98 22.26 0.11
C ALA A 280 22.45 22.16 0.03
N THR A 281 21.84 21.60 1.08
CA THR A 281 20.39 21.51 1.27
C THR A 281 20.05 21.66 2.75
N THR A 282 18.94 22.30 3.06
CA THR A 282 18.47 22.49 4.44
C THR A 282 17.29 21.56 4.70
N LEU A 283 17.35 20.79 5.79
CA LEU A 283 16.30 19.87 6.23
C LEU A 283 15.59 20.45 7.46
N PRO A 284 14.27 20.78 7.37
CA PRO A 284 13.50 21.26 8.51
C PRO A 284 13.24 20.17 9.55
N LEU A 285 13.19 20.55 10.83
CA LEU A 285 12.87 19.68 11.96
C LEU A 285 12.01 20.47 12.96
N GLU A 286 10.76 20.08 13.14
CA GLU A 286 9.94 20.57 14.25
C GLU A 286 10.16 19.67 15.47
N LEU A 287 10.35 20.24 16.66
CA LEU A 287 10.41 19.50 17.93
C LEU A 287 9.18 19.83 18.79
N MET A 288 8.36 18.84 19.10
CA MET A 288 7.15 19.01 19.92
C MET A 288 7.48 19.16 21.42
N GLN A 289 8.64 18.66 21.83
CA GLN A 289 9.20 18.82 23.17
C GLN A 289 10.74 18.89 23.10
N PRO A 290 11.43 19.45 24.11
CA PRO A 290 12.90 19.51 24.13
C PRO A 290 13.53 18.11 24.04
N ALA A 291 14.63 18.01 23.28
CA ALA A 291 15.31 16.74 22.99
C ALA A 291 16.80 16.94 22.71
N ALA A 292 17.62 15.95 23.08
CA ALA A 292 18.98 15.82 22.55
C ALA A 292 18.89 15.30 21.11
N VAL A 293 19.34 16.07 20.12
CA VAL A 293 19.22 15.72 18.69
C VAL A 293 20.57 15.38 18.08
N TYR A 294 20.65 14.20 17.48
CA TYR A 294 21.81 13.71 16.74
C TYR A 294 21.42 13.36 15.30
N VAL A 295 22.27 13.71 14.34
CA VAL A 295 21.99 13.55 12.90
C VAL A 295 23.10 12.73 12.24
N THR A 296 22.72 11.71 11.47
CA THR A 296 23.64 10.85 10.71
C THR A 296 23.20 10.79 9.26
N VAL A 297 24.14 10.85 8.32
CA VAL A 297 23.87 10.65 6.88
C VAL A 297 24.59 9.40 6.39
N PHE A 298 23.84 8.53 5.73
CA PHE A 298 24.30 7.29 5.13
C PHE A 298 24.21 7.36 3.60
N ASP A 299 25.11 6.67 2.90
CA ASP A 299 24.92 6.32 1.49
C ASP A 299 23.93 5.15 1.33
N LEU A 300 23.56 4.82 0.09
CA LEU A 300 22.63 3.71 -0.20
C LEU A 300 23.20 2.31 0.08
N ASN A 301 24.50 2.20 0.43
CA ASN A 301 25.12 0.94 0.88
C ASN A 301 25.09 0.81 2.41
N GLY A 302 24.45 1.75 3.12
CA GLY A 302 24.43 1.80 4.58
C GLY A 302 25.73 2.33 5.21
N LYS A 303 26.67 2.85 4.41
CA LYS A 303 27.90 3.43 4.94
C LYS A 303 27.62 4.84 5.44
N GLN A 304 27.97 5.10 6.70
CA GLN A 304 27.95 6.46 7.25
C GLN A 304 28.96 7.34 6.50
N VAL A 305 28.50 8.51 6.03
CA VAL A 305 29.30 9.50 5.30
C VAL A 305 29.43 10.84 6.03
N TRP A 306 28.54 11.13 6.98
CA TRP A 306 28.55 12.37 7.78
C TRP A 306 27.75 12.18 9.07
N GLU A 307 28.09 12.94 10.10
CA GLU A 307 27.34 13.03 11.36
C GLU A 307 27.43 14.45 11.94
N ARG A 308 26.48 14.79 12.81
CA ARG A 308 26.49 15.99 13.65
C ARG A 308 25.63 15.78 14.89
N ASP A 309 26.24 15.98 16.05
CA ASP A 309 25.52 16.24 17.31
C ASP A 309 25.03 17.70 17.31
N LEU A 310 23.75 17.92 17.62
CA LEU A 310 23.14 19.25 17.81
C LEU A 310 22.90 19.56 19.30
N GLY A 311 23.14 18.60 20.20
CA GLY A 311 22.91 18.73 21.63
C GLY A 311 21.41 18.86 21.97
N ASN A 312 21.13 19.40 23.15
CA ASN A 312 19.77 19.66 23.61
C ASN A 312 19.17 20.88 22.88
N LEU A 313 18.20 20.61 22.01
CA LEU A 313 17.38 21.63 21.35
C LEU A 313 16.05 21.83 22.11
N PRO A 314 15.53 23.08 22.19
CA PRO A 314 14.20 23.36 22.72
C PRO A 314 13.09 22.89 21.74
N ALA A 315 11.85 22.85 22.22
CA ALA A 315 10.69 22.69 21.33
C ALA A 315 10.57 23.86 20.33
N GLY A 316 9.96 23.60 19.18
CA GLY A 316 9.78 24.53 18.06
C GLY A 316 10.54 24.13 16.79
N ALA A 317 10.54 25.04 15.81
CA ALA A 317 11.14 24.83 14.49
C ALA A 317 12.67 24.99 14.48
N HIS A 318 13.35 24.03 13.86
CA HIS A 318 14.80 24.00 13.63
C HIS A 318 15.12 23.68 12.17
N THR A 319 16.35 24.01 11.75
CA THR A 319 16.84 23.78 10.38
C THR A 319 18.24 23.17 10.39
N MET A 320 18.45 22.11 9.63
CA MET A 320 19.73 21.38 9.57
C MET A 320 20.36 21.51 8.19
N ASP A 321 21.49 22.20 8.11
CA ASP A 321 22.23 22.36 6.85
C ASP A 321 23.15 21.17 6.55
N LEU A 322 22.93 20.57 5.37
CA LEU A 322 23.55 19.35 4.86
C LEU A 322 24.21 19.60 3.49
N GLY A 323 24.91 18.59 2.97
CA GLY A 323 25.44 18.60 1.59
C GLY A 323 26.88 19.10 1.43
N ALA A 324 27.26 20.17 2.14
CA ALA A 324 28.60 20.79 2.00
C ALA A 324 29.77 19.80 2.23
N ASN A 325 29.60 18.89 3.19
CA ASN A 325 30.60 17.87 3.54
C ASN A 325 30.23 16.46 3.07
N LEU A 326 29.18 16.30 2.25
CA LEU A 326 28.83 15.01 1.65
C LEU A 326 29.69 14.73 0.41
N PRO A 327 29.88 13.47 -0.01
CA PRO A 327 30.52 13.13 -1.29
C PRO A 327 29.88 13.86 -2.49
N SER A 328 30.70 14.20 -3.48
CA SER A 328 30.31 14.90 -4.70
C SER A 328 29.88 13.93 -5.81
N GLY A 329 29.01 14.41 -6.70
CA GLY A 329 28.39 13.63 -7.76
C GLY A 329 26.97 13.20 -7.44
N SER A 330 26.26 12.72 -8.47
CA SER A 330 24.84 12.41 -8.40
C SER A 330 24.59 11.09 -7.65
N GLN A 331 24.07 11.20 -6.44
CA GLN A 331 23.65 10.06 -5.61
C GLN A 331 22.59 10.47 -4.59
N SER A 332 21.83 9.50 -4.08
CA SER A 332 20.93 9.71 -2.94
C SER A 332 21.62 9.35 -1.61
N TYR A 333 21.12 9.93 -0.53
CA TYR A 333 21.53 9.66 0.85
C TYR A 333 20.30 9.47 1.74
N ALA A 334 20.45 8.71 2.81
CA ALA A 334 19.48 8.63 3.90
C ALA A 334 19.97 9.47 5.09
N VAL A 335 19.20 10.49 5.47
CA VAL A 335 19.45 11.30 6.67
C VAL A 335 18.63 10.72 7.81
N GLN A 336 19.29 10.15 8.81
CA GLN A 336 18.68 9.76 10.07
C GLN A 336 18.78 10.93 11.06
N VAL A 337 17.67 11.25 11.70
CA VAL A 337 17.60 12.16 12.85
C VAL A 337 17.15 11.35 14.05
N VAL A 338 17.87 11.49 15.16
CA VAL A 338 17.61 10.83 16.42
C VAL A 338 17.32 11.90 17.46
N ALA A 339 16.10 11.93 17.99
CA ALA A 339 15.75 12.74 19.15
C ALA A 339 15.76 11.85 20.41
N THR A 340 16.39 12.30 21.48
CA THR A 340 16.41 11.59 22.77
C THR A 340 15.83 12.48 23.86
N THR A 341 14.89 11.96 24.62
CA THR A 341 14.18 12.65 25.71
C THR A 341 14.10 11.74 26.93
N GLU A 342 13.57 12.22 28.05
CA GLU A 342 13.31 11.40 29.23
C GLU A 342 12.39 10.19 28.95
N ARG A 343 11.60 10.23 27.88
CA ARG A 343 10.71 9.15 27.42
C ARG A 343 11.39 8.12 26.51
N GLY A 344 12.69 8.27 26.22
CA GLY A 344 13.49 7.35 25.42
C GLY A 344 14.11 8.00 24.17
N ARG A 345 14.40 7.16 23.18
CA ARG A 345 15.04 7.53 21.90
C ARG A 345 14.03 7.32 20.77
N PHE A 346 13.98 8.29 19.86
CA PHE A 346 12.99 8.42 18.77
C PHE A 346 13.76 8.67 17.47
N VAL A 347 13.28 8.15 16.33
CA VAL A 347 14.07 8.10 15.09
C VAL A 347 13.23 8.44 13.87
N ALA A 348 13.59 9.52 13.18
CA ALA A 348 13.05 9.90 11.88
C ALA A 348 14.11 9.71 10.79
N VAL A 349 13.71 9.41 9.56
CA VAL A 349 14.63 9.26 8.42
C VAL A 349 14.04 9.93 7.17
N ARG A 350 14.85 10.72 6.44
CA ARG A 350 14.46 11.38 5.19
C ARG A 350 15.51 11.13 4.10
N ARG A 351 15.07 10.78 2.89
CA ARG A 351 15.92 10.69 1.70
C ARG A 351 16.22 12.08 1.15
N ILE A 352 17.49 12.35 0.84
CA ILE A 352 17.93 13.56 0.11
C ILE A 352 18.69 13.14 -1.17
N ALA A 353 18.63 13.94 -2.23
CA ALA A 353 19.30 13.65 -3.50
C ALA A 353 20.31 14.74 -3.90
N ARG A 354 21.53 14.34 -4.27
CA ARG A 354 22.55 15.22 -4.85
C ARG A 354 22.60 15.09 -6.39
N MET A 355 22.96 16.17 -7.07
CA MET A 355 23.37 16.24 -8.47
C MET A 355 24.90 16.32 -8.59
#